data_AF-A0A846WGE6-F1
#
_entry.id   AF-A0A846WGE6-F1
#
_cell.length_a   1.000
_cell.length_b   1.000
_cell.length_c   1.000
_cell.angle_alpha   90.00
_cell.angle_beta   90.00
_cell.angle_gamma   90.00
#
_symmetry.space_group_name_H-M   'P 1'
#
loop_
_entity.id
_entity.type
_entity.pdbx_description
1 polymer ?
#
loop_
_entity_poly.entity_id
_entity_poly.type
_entity_poly.pdbx_seq_one_letter_code
_entity_poly.pdbx_strand_id
1 'polypeptide(L)'
;MKAVAVLLVAVACWIWPAARWRLHRVIDLPAPPTREPRFLGVGDPGADPFATAAALDLLAVCLRAGLPVAQAIRVAASSAPPSLARPLTSTAELLELGADPDRAWAAPEVSPDARRRRPRAPSTDLGADCFADLTMLARRSARAGSALADGVGELAEQVRRRAHDEALARAERAGVMVSGPLGLCFLPAFICLGIVPVVIGLASQTLGGL
;
A
#
# COMPACT_ATOMS: atom_id res chain seq x y z
N MET A 1 -7.71 -2.76 -53.40
CA MET A 1 -8.66 -2.69 -52.26
C MET A 1 -9.06 -4.08 -51.71
N LYS A 2 -9.47 -5.04 -52.55
CA LYS A 2 -9.87 -6.39 -52.08
C LYS A 2 -8.77 -7.18 -51.36
N ALA A 3 -7.52 -7.09 -51.83
CA ALA A 3 -6.39 -7.82 -51.23
C ALA A 3 -6.03 -7.34 -49.81
N VAL A 4 -6.16 -6.03 -49.54
CA VAL A 4 -5.87 -5.45 -48.21
C VAL A 4 -6.95 -5.87 -47.20
N ALA A 5 -8.22 -5.92 -47.63
CA ALA A 5 -9.32 -6.40 -46.80
C ALA A 5 -9.15 -7.87 -46.40
N VAL A 6 -8.71 -8.73 -47.33
CA VAL A 6 -8.46 -10.16 -47.07
C VAL A 6 -7.27 -10.35 -46.11
N LEU A 7 -6.21 -9.55 -46.27
CA LEU A 7 -5.03 -9.64 -45.39
C LEU A 7 -5.36 -9.26 -43.94
N LEU A 8 -6.20 -8.24 -43.74
CA LEU A 8 -6.62 -7.78 -42.41
C LEU A 8 -7.52 -8.79 -41.70
N VAL A 9 -8.42 -9.47 -42.42
CA VAL A 9 -9.28 -10.53 -41.86
C VAL A 9 -8.43 -11.74 -41.44
N ALA A 10 -7.43 -12.12 -42.24
CA ALA A 10 -6.53 -13.22 -41.91
C ALA A 10 -5.71 -12.95 -40.64
N VAL A 11 -5.20 -11.72 -40.48
CA VAL A 11 -4.47 -11.30 -39.27
C VAL A 11 -5.39 -11.25 -38.04
N ALA A 12 -6.64 -10.79 -38.21
CA ALA A 12 -7.63 -10.75 -37.13
C ALA A 12 -8.01 -12.16 -36.62
N CYS A 13 -8.16 -13.14 -37.52
CA CYS A 13 -8.40 -14.53 -37.15
C CYS A 13 -7.18 -15.18 -36.47
N TRP A 14 -5.96 -14.74 -36.81
CA TRP A 14 -4.73 -15.30 -36.23
C TRP A 14 -4.44 -14.76 -34.82
N ILE A 15 -4.82 -13.51 -34.54
CA ILE A 15 -4.68 -12.88 -33.22
C ILE A 15 -5.81 -13.29 -32.26
N TRP A 16 -6.89 -13.89 -32.78
CA TRP A 16 -8.01 -14.34 -31.95
C TRP A 16 -7.55 -15.42 -30.95
N PRO A 17 -7.58 -15.15 -29.63
CA PRO A 17 -7.10 -16.10 -28.65
C PRO A 17 -7.99 -17.35 -28.69
N ALA A 18 -7.37 -18.49 -29.00
CA ALA A 18 -8.05 -19.76 -29.19
C ALA A 18 -9.01 -20.07 -28.03
N ALA A 19 -10.26 -20.41 -28.37
CA ALA A 19 -11.40 -20.65 -27.47
C ALA A 19 -11.19 -21.71 -26.37
N ARG A 20 -10.06 -22.43 -26.40
CA ARG A 20 -9.64 -23.42 -25.40
C ARG A 20 -9.52 -22.88 -23.96
N TRP A 21 -9.43 -21.56 -23.77
CA TRP A 21 -9.39 -20.95 -22.42
C TRP A 21 -10.77 -20.83 -21.77
N ARG A 22 -11.88 -20.96 -22.52
CA ARG A 22 -13.24 -20.74 -22.00
C ARG A 22 -13.93 -21.97 -21.43
N LEU A 23 -13.41 -23.18 -21.65
CA LEU A 23 -14.07 -24.44 -21.27
C LEU A 23 -13.53 -25.11 -20.00
N HIS A 24 -12.38 -24.66 -19.45
CA HIS A 24 -11.83 -25.25 -18.23
C HIS A 24 -12.44 -24.73 -16.91
N ARG A 25 -13.45 -23.84 -16.98
CA ARG A 25 -14.02 -23.17 -15.78
C ARG A 25 -15.40 -23.69 -15.35
N VAL A 26 -15.98 -24.67 -16.06
CA VAL A 26 -17.41 -25.03 -15.90
C VAL A 26 -17.62 -26.43 -15.30
N ILE A 27 -16.58 -27.26 -15.19
CA ILE A 27 -16.71 -28.62 -14.66
C ILE A 27 -15.80 -28.72 -13.42
N ASP A 28 -16.44 -28.66 -12.26
CA ASP A 28 -15.92 -28.75 -10.88
C ASP A 28 -15.00 -27.61 -10.41
N LEU A 29 -15.52 -26.74 -9.53
CA LEU A 29 -14.65 -25.96 -8.64
C LEU A 29 -14.10 -26.92 -7.57
N PRO A 30 -12.79 -27.22 -7.54
CA PRO A 30 -12.20 -27.85 -6.37
C PRO A 30 -12.50 -26.98 -5.14
N ALA A 31 -12.71 -27.61 -3.98
CA ALA A 31 -12.87 -26.90 -2.71
C ALA A 31 -11.78 -25.81 -2.63
N PRO A 32 -12.15 -24.55 -2.30
CA PRO A 32 -11.20 -23.46 -2.33
C PRO A 32 -10.02 -23.88 -1.45
N PRO A 33 -8.78 -23.93 -1.98
CA PRO A 33 -7.65 -24.21 -1.14
C PRO A 33 -7.68 -23.14 -0.04
N THR A 34 -7.66 -23.54 1.23
CA THR A 34 -7.48 -22.63 2.38
C THR A 34 -6.14 -21.90 2.34
N ARG A 35 -5.35 -22.09 1.28
CA ARG A 35 -4.24 -21.20 0.95
C ARG A 35 -4.80 -19.85 0.58
N GLU A 36 -4.57 -18.89 1.45
CA GLU A 36 -4.57 -17.49 1.07
C GLU A 36 -3.84 -17.34 -0.28
N PRO A 37 -4.48 -16.74 -1.28
CA PRO A 37 -3.90 -16.60 -2.61
C PRO A 37 -2.52 -15.95 -2.52
N ARG A 38 -1.48 -16.73 -2.82
CA ARG A 38 -0.07 -16.30 -2.76
C ARG A 38 0.22 -15.07 -3.65
N PHE A 39 -0.65 -14.80 -4.63
CA PHE A 39 -0.61 -13.62 -5.50
C PHE A 39 -1.13 -12.34 -4.84
N LEU A 40 -1.94 -12.45 -3.78
CA LEU A 40 -2.40 -11.29 -3.01
C LEU A 40 -1.31 -10.76 -2.08
N GLY A 41 -0.21 -11.50 -1.92
CA GLY A 41 0.87 -11.17 -0.99
C GLY A 41 0.36 -11.24 0.44
N VAL A 42 0.87 -12.19 1.23
CA VAL A 42 0.70 -12.08 2.69
C VAL A 42 1.51 -10.85 3.07
N GLY A 43 0.84 -9.74 3.37
CA GLY A 43 1.48 -8.54 3.88
C GLY A 43 2.28 -8.93 5.11
N ASP A 44 3.49 -8.37 5.28
CA ASP A 44 4.27 -8.60 6.49
C ASP A 44 3.38 -8.25 7.69
N PRO A 45 3.03 -9.21 8.59
CA PRO A 45 2.20 -8.91 9.75
C PRO A 45 2.83 -7.85 10.66
N GLY A 46 4.14 -7.64 10.55
CA GLY A 46 4.88 -6.55 11.20
C GLY A 46 4.67 -5.16 10.58
N ALA A 47 3.95 -5.05 9.46
CA ALA A 47 3.77 -3.82 8.69
C ALA A 47 2.28 -3.46 8.49
N ASP A 48 1.35 -3.98 9.30
CA ASP A 48 -0.06 -3.60 9.22
C ASP A 48 -0.26 -2.13 9.70
N PRO A 49 -0.59 -1.19 8.78
CA PRO A 49 -0.77 0.22 9.14
C PRO A 49 -2.00 0.46 10.02
N PHE A 50 -3.07 -0.32 9.84
CA PHE A 50 -4.29 -0.12 10.60
C PHE A 50 -4.16 -0.64 12.02
N ALA A 51 -3.46 -1.77 12.23
CA ALA A 51 -3.09 -2.23 13.57
C ALA A 51 -2.17 -1.22 14.28
N THR A 52 -1.20 -0.64 13.56
CA THR A 52 -0.32 0.42 14.09
C THR A 52 -1.14 1.64 14.53
N ALA A 53 -2.05 2.13 13.68
CA ALA A 53 -2.89 3.27 14.00
C ALA A 53 -3.84 3.00 15.17
N ALA A 54 -4.42 1.79 15.25
CA ALA A 54 -5.30 1.40 16.35
C ALA A 54 -4.55 1.35 17.70
N ALA A 55 -3.30 0.90 17.73
CA ALA A 55 -2.47 0.93 18.94
C ALA A 55 -2.17 2.38 19.40
N LEU A 56 -1.92 3.30 18.45
CA LEU A 56 -1.76 4.72 18.76
C LEU A 56 -3.06 5.35 19.27
N ASP A 57 -4.21 5.03 18.68
CA ASP A 57 -5.50 5.52 19.19
C ASP A 57 -5.74 5.03 20.62
N LEU A 58 -5.43 3.77 20.91
CA LEU A 58 -5.54 3.21 22.25
C LEU A 58 -4.64 3.96 23.24
N LEU A 59 -3.38 4.23 22.85
CA LEU A 59 -2.47 5.08 23.64
C LEU A 59 -3.08 6.46 23.89
N ALA A 60 -3.58 7.13 22.85
CA ALA A 60 -4.17 8.46 22.96
C ALA A 60 -5.42 8.47 23.85
N VAL A 61 -6.28 7.45 23.75
CA VAL A 61 -7.47 7.27 24.60
C VAL A 61 -7.06 7.05 26.05
N CYS A 62 -6.08 6.19 26.32
CA CYS A 62 -5.58 5.96 27.68
C CYS A 62 -4.99 7.23 28.29
N LEU A 63 -4.21 8.00 27.53
CA LEU A 63 -3.63 9.27 27.99
C LEU A 63 -4.73 10.32 28.26
N ARG A 64 -5.73 10.45 27.37
CA ARG A 64 -6.89 11.34 27.61
C ARG A 64 -7.72 10.93 28.82
N ALA A 65 -7.80 9.63 29.12
CA ALA A 65 -8.44 9.09 30.32
C ALA A 65 -7.61 9.32 31.59
N GLY A 66 -6.41 9.88 31.49
CA GLY A 66 -5.54 10.21 32.62
C GLY A 66 -4.67 9.05 33.12
N LEU A 67 -4.51 7.97 32.34
CA LEU A 67 -3.59 6.90 32.72
C LEU A 67 -2.14 7.42 32.75
N PRO A 68 -1.31 6.93 33.68
CA PRO A 68 0.13 7.17 33.65
C PRO A 68 0.73 6.70 32.32
N VAL A 69 1.70 7.46 31.78
CA VAL A 69 2.29 7.24 30.45
C VAL A 69 2.79 5.80 30.27
N ALA A 70 3.53 5.25 31.24
CA ALA A 70 4.02 3.88 31.17
C ALA A 70 2.89 2.83 31.08
N GLN A 71 1.81 3.02 31.85
CA GLN A 71 0.67 2.11 31.82
C GLN A 71 -0.11 2.23 30.51
N ALA A 72 -0.30 3.44 30.00
CA ALA A 72 -0.92 3.67 28.70
C ALA A 72 -0.12 3.02 27.55
N ILE A 73 1.21 3.09 27.61
CA ILE A 73 2.11 2.44 26.64
C ILE A 73 2.01 0.92 26.71
N ARG A 74 1.99 0.30 27.90
CA ARG A 74 1.79 -1.17 28.00
C ARG A 74 0.49 -1.62 27.37
N VAL A 75 -0.59 -0.88 27.63
CA VAL A 75 -1.92 -1.20 27.07
C VAL A 75 -1.86 -1.13 25.55
N ALA A 76 -1.28 -0.07 24.99
CA ALA A 76 -1.08 0.05 23.54
C ALA A 76 -0.15 -1.03 22.95
N ALA A 77 0.90 -1.42 23.66
CA ALA A 77 1.84 -2.46 23.22
C ALA A 77 1.15 -3.83 23.06
N SER A 78 0.13 -4.12 23.86
CA SER A 78 -0.62 -5.39 23.82
C SER A 78 -1.43 -5.60 22.54
N SER A 79 -1.81 -4.53 21.85
CA SER A 79 -2.53 -4.54 20.57
C SER A 79 -1.68 -4.14 19.38
N ALA A 80 -0.43 -3.73 19.60
CA ALA A 80 0.47 -3.26 18.56
C ALA A 80 1.06 -4.42 17.74
N PRO A 81 1.36 -4.19 16.44
CA PRO A 81 2.11 -5.15 15.65
C PRO A 81 3.53 -5.36 16.23
N PRO A 82 4.19 -6.51 15.99
CA PRO A 82 5.44 -6.89 16.66
C PRO A 82 6.59 -5.89 16.56
N SER A 83 6.65 -5.14 15.45
CA SER A 83 7.63 -4.08 15.17
C SER A 83 7.50 -2.89 16.13
N LEU A 84 6.28 -2.55 16.52
CA LEU A 84 5.97 -1.46 17.45
C LEU A 84 5.81 -1.96 18.90
N ALA A 85 5.27 -3.17 19.10
CA ALA A 85 5.03 -3.73 20.43
C ALA A 85 6.32 -3.88 21.25
N ARG A 86 7.41 -4.36 20.64
CA ARG A 86 8.70 -4.57 21.30
C ARG A 86 9.29 -3.27 21.87
N PRO A 87 9.51 -2.21 21.07
CA PRO A 87 10.07 -0.97 21.59
C PRO A 87 9.12 -0.28 22.59
N LEU A 88 7.79 -0.34 22.40
CA LEU A 88 6.83 0.19 23.38
C LEU A 88 6.91 -0.53 24.73
N THR A 89 7.00 -1.87 24.71
CA THR A 89 7.12 -2.66 25.95
C THR A 89 8.38 -2.27 26.71
N SER A 90 9.52 -2.17 26.01
CA SER A 90 10.79 -1.74 26.61
C SER A 90 10.71 -0.32 27.19
N THR A 91 10.08 0.62 26.49
CA THR A 91 9.89 1.99 27.00
C THR A 91 9.02 2.00 28.26
N ALA A 92 7.93 1.22 28.29
CA ALA A 92 7.08 1.15 29.48
C ALA A 92 7.82 0.59 30.70
N GLU A 93 8.58 -0.49 30.51
CA GLU A 93 9.41 -1.09 31.56
C GLU A 93 10.43 -0.09 32.11
N LEU A 94 11.13 0.66 31.24
CA LEU A 94 12.09 1.68 31.66
C LEU A 94 11.42 2.82 32.43
N LEU A 95 10.26 3.31 31.98
CA LEU A 95 9.52 4.35 32.68
C LEU A 95 9.00 3.86 34.04
N GLU A 96 8.58 2.60 34.16
CA GLU A 96 8.16 1.99 35.43
C GLU A 96 9.32 1.84 36.43
N LEU A 97 10.53 1.60 35.93
CA LEU A 97 11.76 1.60 36.73
C LEU A 97 12.24 3.02 37.11
N GLY A 98 11.52 4.07 36.68
CA GLY A 98 11.89 5.46 36.95
C GLY A 98 13.07 5.96 36.12
N ALA A 99 13.35 5.32 34.97
CA ALA A 99 14.36 5.82 34.05
C ALA A 99 14.00 7.22 33.54
N ASP A 100 15.03 8.01 33.28
CA ASP A 100 14.86 9.32 32.65
C ASP A 100 14.05 9.19 31.33
N PRO A 101 13.02 10.04 31.10
CA PRO A 101 12.18 9.93 29.92
C PRO A 101 12.95 9.97 28.59
N ASP A 102 13.99 10.80 28.46
CA ASP A 102 14.78 10.84 27.22
C ASP A 102 15.51 9.51 26.98
N ARG A 103 15.93 8.81 28.05
CA ARG A 103 16.49 7.45 27.96
C ARG A 103 15.45 6.38 27.70
N ALA A 104 14.28 6.47 28.32
CA ALA A 104 13.23 5.46 28.17
C ALA A 104 12.66 5.42 26.75
N TRP A 105 12.61 6.57 26.07
CA TRP A 105 12.21 6.69 24.67
C TRP A 105 13.37 6.49 23.69
N ALA A 106 14.60 6.21 24.14
CA ALA A 106 15.69 5.90 23.23
C ALA A 106 15.36 4.61 22.46
N ALA A 107 15.60 4.61 21.16
CA ALA A 107 15.41 3.42 20.34
C ALA A 107 16.24 2.27 20.94
N PRO A 108 15.65 1.08 21.15
CA PRO A 108 16.40 -0.08 21.64
C PRO A 108 17.61 -0.29 20.74
N GLU A 109 18.81 -0.43 21.32
CA GLU A 109 20.01 -0.70 20.54
C GLU A 109 19.80 -2.01 19.77
N VAL A 110 19.45 -1.89 18.49
CA VAL A 110 19.33 -3.05 17.61
C VAL A 110 20.69 -3.71 17.56
N SER A 111 20.80 -4.92 18.10
CA SER A 111 22.04 -5.70 18.11
C SER A 111 22.69 -5.66 16.71
N PRO A 112 24.00 -5.39 16.62
CA PRO A 112 24.70 -5.26 15.34
C PRO A 112 24.54 -6.50 14.44
N ASP A 113 24.24 -7.67 15.01
CA ASP A 113 23.96 -8.90 14.26
C ASP A 113 22.61 -8.90 13.53
N ALA A 114 21.58 -8.26 14.07
CA ALA A 114 20.30 -8.11 13.38
C ALA A 114 20.42 -7.16 12.17
N ARG A 115 21.35 -6.19 12.26
CA ARG A 115 21.68 -5.23 11.20
C ARG A 115 22.42 -5.88 10.03
N ARG A 116 23.25 -6.91 10.27
CA ARG A 116 23.94 -7.68 9.22
C ARG A 116 23.02 -8.64 8.46
N ARG A 117 21.91 -9.07 9.06
CA ARG A 117 20.95 -10.00 8.46
C ARG A 117 19.84 -9.33 7.63
N ARG A 118 19.63 -8.02 7.79
CA ARG A 118 18.67 -7.25 6.99
C ARG A 118 19.32 -6.81 5.68
N PRO A 119 18.79 -7.20 4.51
CA PRO A 119 19.22 -6.62 3.24
C PRO A 119 19.02 -5.10 3.30
N ARG A 120 19.95 -4.33 2.73
CA ARG A 120 19.86 -2.87 2.55
C ARG A 120 18.84 -2.51 1.46
N ALA A 121 17.62 -3.02 1.58
CA ALA A 121 16.45 -2.42 0.96
C ALA A 121 16.00 -1.26 1.86
N PRO A 122 15.35 -0.20 1.34
CA PRO A 122 14.70 0.79 2.18
C PRO A 122 13.80 0.05 3.16
N SER A 123 14.07 0.15 4.46
CA SER A 123 13.38 -0.62 5.48
C SER A 123 11.91 -0.24 5.45
N THR A 124 11.06 -1.12 4.91
CA THR A 124 9.60 -1.01 4.97
C THR A 124 9.10 -1.42 6.35
N ASP A 125 9.78 -0.98 7.41
CA ASP A 125 9.46 -1.34 8.79
C ASP A 125 8.65 -0.20 9.41
N LEU A 126 7.38 -0.12 8.99
CA LEU A 126 6.45 0.92 9.39
C LEU A 126 6.41 1.13 10.92
N GLY A 127 6.53 0.05 11.69
CA GLY A 127 6.53 0.11 13.15
C GLY A 127 7.77 0.80 13.71
N ALA A 128 8.94 0.62 13.10
CA ALA A 128 10.17 1.30 13.51
C ALA A 128 10.13 2.80 13.22
N ASP A 129 9.66 3.18 12.03
CA ASP A 129 9.50 4.59 11.64
C ASP A 129 8.45 5.28 12.52
N CYS A 130 7.33 4.61 12.78
CA CYS A 130 6.28 5.10 13.66
C CYS A 130 6.77 5.27 15.11
N PHE A 131 7.61 4.34 15.61
CA PHE A 131 8.20 4.47 16.94
C PHE A 131 9.16 5.65 17.03
N ALA A 132 9.91 5.95 15.96
CA ALA A 132 10.79 7.12 15.90
C ALA A 132 9.99 8.44 15.92
N ASP A 133 8.89 8.52 15.16
CA ASP A 133 7.97 9.66 15.18
C ASP A 133 7.35 9.85 16.57
N LEU A 134 6.89 8.76 17.19
CA LEU A 134 6.33 8.75 18.55
C LEU A 134 7.37 9.21 19.59
N THR A 135 8.62 8.78 19.46
CA THR A 135 9.72 9.18 20.33
C THR A 135 9.97 10.68 20.25
N MET A 136 10.03 11.23 19.04
CA MET A 136 10.22 12.66 18.83
C MET A 136 9.06 13.47 19.42
N LEU A 137 7.83 12.97 19.23
CA LEU A 137 6.63 13.53 19.83
C LEU A 137 6.65 13.45 21.37
N ALA A 138 7.05 12.32 21.95
CA ALA A 138 7.13 12.15 23.39
C ALA A 138 8.16 13.10 24.02
N ARG A 139 9.33 13.26 23.39
CA ARG A 139 10.39 14.16 23.86
C ARG A 139 9.99 15.63 23.80
N ARG A 140 9.29 16.07 22.74
CA ARG A 140 8.76 17.45 22.69
C ARG A 140 7.61 17.68 23.67
N SER A 141 6.82 16.66 23.98
CA SER A 141 5.62 16.75 24.82
C SER A 141 5.83 16.33 26.28
N ALA A 142 7.07 15.99 26.69
CA ALA A 142 7.40 15.40 27.99
C ALA A 142 6.97 16.20 29.23
N ARG A 143 6.56 17.46 29.06
CA ARG A 143 6.09 18.35 30.14
C ARG A 143 4.56 18.50 30.21
N ALA A 144 3.79 18.02 29.23
CA ALA A 144 2.33 18.15 29.20
C ALA A 144 1.66 16.89 28.59
N GLY A 145 0.98 16.09 29.43
CA GLY A 145 0.36 14.83 29.03
C GLY A 145 -0.79 14.96 28.02
N SER A 146 -1.55 16.06 28.05
CA SER A 146 -2.60 16.34 27.06
C SER A 146 -2.04 16.57 25.64
N ALA A 147 -0.92 17.30 25.55
CA ALA A 147 -0.24 17.56 24.28
C ALA A 147 0.35 16.28 23.66
N LEU A 148 0.74 15.30 24.50
CA LEU A 148 1.13 13.97 24.01
C LEU A 148 -0.08 13.23 23.43
N ALA A 149 -1.21 13.20 24.14
CA ALA A 149 -2.40 12.48 23.70
C ALA A 149 -2.94 12.99 22.35
N ASP A 150 -2.96 14.32 22.14
CA ASP A 150 -3.37 14.92 20.88
C ASP A 150 -2.38 14.58 19.76
N GLY A 151 -1.08 14.73 20.00
CA GLY A 151 -0.06 14.39 19.01
C GLY A 151 -0.05 12.89 18.63
N VAL A 152 -0.34 11.99 19.57
CA VAL A 152 -0.45 10.55 19.27
C VAL A 152 -1.67 10.28 18.40
N GLY A 153 -2.80 10.95 18.67
CA GLY A 153 -3.99 10.87 17.83
C GLY A 153 -3.75 11.41 16.41
N GLU A 154 -3.03 12.52 16.28
CA GLU A 154 -2.62 13.05 14.97
C GLU A 154 -1.71 12.07 14.21
N LEU A 155 -0.79 11.40 14.90
CA LEU A 155 0.08 10.39 14.30
C LEU A 155 -0.74 9.18 13.81
N ALA A 156 -1.73 8.72 14.58
CA ALA A 156 -2.65 7.66 14.17
C ALA A 156 -3.40 8.01 12.88
N GLU A 157 -3.93 9.24 12.78
CA GLU A 157 -4.58 9.74 11.57
C GLU A 157 -3.62 9.87 10.38
N GLN A 158 -2.36 10.24 10.61
CA GLN A 158 -1.36 10.28 9.54
C GLN A 158 -1.07 8.87 9.01
N VAL A 159 -0.94 7.87 9.88
CA VAL A 159 -0.74 6.47 9.47
C VAL A 159 -1.93 5.96 8.66
N ARG A 160 -3.17 6.21 9.11
CA ARG A 160 -4.39 5.86 8.34
C ARG A 160 -4.41 6.53 6.97
N ARG A 161 -4.16 7.84 6.90
CA ARG A 161 -4.14 8.59 5.63
C ARG A 161 -3.14 8.03 4.63
N ARG A 162 -1.89 7.79 5.08
CA ARG A 162 -0.85 7.18 4.22
C ARG A 162 -1.28 5.81 3.69
N ALA A 163 -1.87 4.97 4.53
CA ALA A 163 -2.36 3.66 4.12
C ALA A 163 -3.48 3.75 3.06
N HIS A 164 -4.41 4.70 3.23
CA HIS A 164 -5.46 4.97 2.25
C HIS A 164 -4.90 5.51 0.93
N ASP A 165 -3.98 6.47 0.98
CA ASP A 165 -3.34 7.05 -0.21
C ASP A 165 -2.61 5.97 -1.02
N GLU A 166 -1.89 5.07 -0.34
CA GLU A 166 -1.25 3.93 -1.01
C GLU A 166 -2.26 2.96 -1.63
N ALA A 167 -3.38 2.69 -0.95
CA ALA A 167 -4.44 1.84 -1.48
C ALA A 167 -5.09 2.45 -2.73
N LEU A 168 -5.35 3.76 -2.72
CA LEU A 168 -5.86 4.51 -3.87
C LEU A 168 -4.86 4.48 -5.03
N ALA A 169 -3.58 4.76 -4.76
CA ALA A 169 -2.53 4.71 -5.79
C ALA A 169 -2.41 3.31 -6.42
N ARG A 170 -2.59 2.23 -5.65
CA ARG A 170 -2.63 0.86 -6.18
C ARG A 170 -3.89 0.63 -7.04
N ALA A 171 -5.05 1.14 -6.63
CA ALA A 171 -6.30 1.02 -7.38
C ALA A 171 -6.25 1.77 -8.72
N GLU A 172 -5.68 2.98 -8.75
CA GLU A 172 -5.51 3.76 -9.98
C GLU A 172 -4.60 3.03 -10.99
N ARG A 173 -3.47 2.49 -10.52
CA ARG A 173 -2.56 1.69 -11.36
C ARG A 173 -3.22 0.42 -11.89
N ALA A 174 -4.06 -0.22 -11.07
CA ALA A 174 -4.83 -1.38 -11.52
C ALA A 174 -5.82 -0.98 -12.62
N GLY A 175 -6.48 0.18 -12.50
CA GLY A 175 -7.36 0.74 -13.53
C GLY A 175 -6.66 0.94 -14.88
N VAL A 176 -5.43 1.48 -14.86
CA VAL A 176 -4.59 1.62 -16.06
C VAL A 176 -4.21 0.26 -16.64
N MET A 177 -3.81 -0.71 -15.80
CA MET A 177 -3.45 -2.06 -16.26
C MET A 177 -4.64 -2.82 -16.86
N VAL A 178 -5.86 -2.58 -16.36
CA VAL A 178 -7.09 -3.21 -16.87
C VAL A 178 -7.56 -2.55 -18.16
N SER A 179 -7.52 -1.22 -18.25
CA SER A 179 -7.99 -0.46 -19.42
C SER A 179 -6.97 -0.39 -20.57
N GLY A 180 -5.67 -0.42 -20.26
CA GLY A 180 -4.56 -0.36 -21.21
C GLY A 180 -4.68 -1.31 -22.42
N PRO A 181 -4.93 -2.62 -22.25
CA PRO A 181 -5.09 -3.52 -23.39
C PRO A 181 -6.29 -3.18 -24.28
N LEU A 182 -7.38 -2.67 -23.69
CA LEU A 182 -8.57 -2.25 -24.44
C LEU A 182 -8.27 -1.03 -25.32
N GLY A 183 -7.57 -0.04 -24.75
CA GLY A 183 -7.10 1.14 -25.49
C GLY A 183 -6.12 0.77 -26.61
N LEU A 184 -5.19 -0.15 -26.34
CA LEU A 184 -4.23 -0.66 -27.33
C LEU A 184 -4.93 -1.38 -28.49
N CYS A 185 -6.01 -2.12 -28.21
CA CYS A 185 -6.83 -2.76 -29.26
C CYS A 185 -7.70 -1.76 -30.04
N PHE A 186 -8.18 -0.69 -29.40
CA PHE A 186 -9.06 0.29 -30.05
C PHE A 186 -8.30 1.28 -30.95
N LEU A 187 -7.06 1.63 -30.59
CA LEU A 187 -6.21 2.54 -31.36
C LEU A 187 -6.07 2.17 -32.85
N PRO A 188 -5.68 0.93 -33.25
CA PRO A 188 -5.57 0.56 -34.65
C PRO A 188 -6.93 0.57 -35.37
N ALA A 189 -8.00 0.15 -34.71
CA ALA A 189 -9.34 0.18 -35.29
C ALA A 189 -9.80 1.61 -35.60
N PHE A 190 -9.57 2.54 -34.66
CA PHE A 190 -9.89 3.96 -34.84
C PHE A 190 -9.08 4.61 -35.98
N ILE A 191 -7.81 4.26 -36.12
CA ILE A 191 -6.96 4.76 -37.22
C ILE A 191 -7.52 4.29 -38.57
N CYS A 192 -7.77 2.98 -38.72
CA CYS A 192 -8.25 2.40 -39.98
C CYS A 192 -9.66 2.85 -40.36
N LEU A 193 -10.57 2.96 -39.39
CA LEU A 193 -11.98 3.25 -39.64
C LEU A 193 -12.32 4.74 -39.56
N GLY A 194 -11.61 5.51 -38.73
CA GLY A 194 -11.88 6.93 -38.48
C GLY A 194 -10.96 7.87 -39.25
N ILE A 195 -9.64 7.75 -39.04
CA ILE A 195 -8.68 8.76 -39.53
C ILE A 195 -8.37 8.58 -41.02
N VAL A 196 -8.04 7.35 -41.45
CA VAL A 196 -7.61 7.07 -42.82
C VAL A 196 -8.63 7.52 -43.87
N PRO A 197 -9.95 7.23 -43.74
CA PRO A 197 -10.94 7.67 -44.73
C PRO A 197 -11.06 9.20 -44.84
N VAL A 198 -11.00 9.89 -43.70
CA VAL A 198 -11.11 11.36 -43.65
C VAL A 198 -9.91 12.01 -44.33
N VAL A 199 -8.69 11.54 -44.05
CA VAL A 199 -7.47 12.05 -44.67
C VAL A 199 -7.47 11.82 -46.18
N ILE A 200 -7.91 10.64 -46.65
CA ILE A 200 -8.04 10.35 -48.08
C ILE A 200 -9.06 11.30 -48.74
N GLY A 201 -10.21 11.51 -48.09
CA GLY A 201 -11.24 12.44 -48.59
C GLY A 201 -10.70 13.87 -48.73
N LEU A 202 -10.04 14.39 -47.70
CA LEU A 202 -9.45 15.73 -47.73
C LEU A 202 -8.32 15.86 -48.75
N ALA A 203 -7.41 14.88 -48.82
CA ALA A 203 -6.32 14.87 -49.79
C ALA A 203 -6.85 14.82 -51.23
N SER A 204 -7.95 14.10 -51.49
CA SER A 204 -8.57 14.03 -52.80
C SER A 204 -9.19 15.36 -53.23
N GLN A 205 -9.78 16.13 -52.31
CA GLN A 205 -10.34 17.45 -52.61
C GLN A 205 -9.26 18.49 -52.91
N THR A 206 -8.13 18.43 -52.21
CA THR A 206 -7.04 19.41 -52.39
C THR A 206 -6.12 19.09 -53.57
N LEU A 207 -5.83 17.81 -53.85
CA LEU A 207 -5.04 17.42 -55.03
C LEU A 207 -5.88 17.31 -56.31
N GLY A 208 -7.19 17.05 -56.22
CA GLY A 208 -8.09 16.98 -57.38
C GLY A 208 -8.65 18.33 -57.83
N GLY A 209 -8.34 19.41 -57.10
CA GLY A 209 -8.71 20.79 -57.44
C GLY A 209 -7.57 21.62 -58.08
N LEU A 210 -6.40 21.02 -58.31
CA LEU A 210 -5.31 21.54 -59.16
C LEU A 210 -5.42 20.94 -60.56
#